data_AF-A0A662W3G6-F1
#
_entry.id   AF-A0A662W3G6-F1
#
_cell.length_a   1.000
_cell.length_b   1.000
_cell.length_c   1.000
_cell.angle_alpha   90.00
_cell.angle_beta   90.00
_cell.angle_gamma   90.00
#
_symmetry.space_group_name_H-M   'P 1'
#
loop_
_entity.id
_entity.type
_entity.pdbx_description
1 polymer ?
#
loop_
_entity_poly.entity_id
_entity_poly.type
_entity_poly.pdbx_seq_one_letter_code
_entity_poly.pdbx_strand_id
1 'polypeptide(L)'
;MKIIDRLLNGINIPKPECERKYKKAINPNRVEEAILIFLDWAKDKYGWKKEVWEEAFKLGMELASEFYISIEDIILIQKYKYGGIFGFFISGLIHDLIGDKKLRLRLSSMSGVGYKFKTGELEIFGDKLVYLGLKMRGGKIILHGNAGNYVGREMEEGELIIEGDVRNWAGYGMKGGKLVIKGNAGNVLGGKMEGGEIVVYGSIGDWLGEDAKGGKIEVKGWNVDENQTLGN
;
A
#
# COMPACT_ATOMS: atom_id res chain seq x y z
N MET A 1 -21.39 12.64 -15.18
CA MET A 1 -20.10 12.50 -15.89
C MET A 1 -19.23 11.64 -15.01
N LYS A 2 -18.87 10.42 -15.45
CA LYS A 2 -18.06 9.50 -14.63
C LYS A 2 -16.68 10.14 -14.38
N ILE A 3 -16.02 9.82 -13.27
CA ILE A 3 -14.71 10.39 -12.95
C ILE A 3 -13.70 10.03 -14.05
N ILE A 4 -13.85 8.85 -14.65
CA ILE A 4 -13.16 8.39 -15.87
C ILE A 4 -13.30 9.42 -16.98
N ASP A 5 -14.49 9.89 -17.32
CA ASP A 5 -14.69 10.82 -18.45
C ASP A 5 -13.93 12.14 -18.21
N ARG A 6 -13.78 12.55 -16.95
CA ARG A 6 -13.02 13.75 -16.56
C ARG A 6 -11.50 13.49 -16.53
N LEU A 7 -11.07 12.36 -15.97
CA LEU A 7 -9.66 11.99 -15.79
C LEU A 7 -9.00 11.49 -17.08
N LEU A 8 -9.79 10.93 -18.00
CA LEU A 8 -9.37 10.30 -19.25
C LEU A 8 -9.73 11.16 -20.48
N ASN A 9 -9.99 12.45 -20.31
CA ASN A 9 -10.11 13.38 -21.43
C ASN A 9 -8.85 13.31 -22.31
N GLY A 10 -8.99 12.71 -23.50
CA GLY A 10 -7.89 12.50 -24.45
C GLY A 10 -7.31 11.07 -24.48
N ILE A 11 -7.72 10.18 -23.58
CA ILE A 11 -7.32 8.77 -23.57
C ILE A 11 -8.41 7.94 -24.26
N ASN A 12 -8.04 7.21 -25.31
CA ASN A 12 -8.99 6.39 -26.08
C ASN A 12 -9.35 5.11 -25.31
N ILE A 13 -10.38 5.19 -24.47
CA ILE A 13 -10.96 4.03 -23.79
C ILE A 13 -11.86 3.30 -24.80
N PRO A 14 -11.68 1.99 -25.01
CA PRO A 14 -12.64 1.20 -25.79
C PRO A 14 -14.06 1.40 -25.24
N LYS A 15 -14.98 1.86 -26.09
CA LYS A 15 -16.38 2.17 -25.73
C LYS A 15 -17.13 0.94 -25.16
N PRO A 16 -18.29 1.13 -24.47
CA PRO A 16 -19.02 0.13 -23.68
C PRO A 16 -19.48 -1.18 -24.37
N GLU A 17 -19.12 -1.43 -25.63
CA GLU A 17 -19.22 -2.76 -26.25
C GLU A 17 -18.35 -3.82 -25.52
N CYS A 18 -17.52 -3.36 -24.58
CA CYS A 18 -16.81 -4.11 -23.56
C CYS A 18 -17.64 -5.21 -22.88
N GLU A 19 -18.86 -4.96 -22.39
CA GLU A 19 -19.58 -6.00 -21.61
C GLU A 19 -19.86 -7.26 -22.44
N ARG A 20 -20.25 -7.09 -23.70
CA ARG A 20 -20.51 -8.20 -24.65
C ARG A 20 -19.22 -8.86 -25.13
N LYS A 21 -18.13 -8.08 -25.24
CA LYS A 21 -16.79 -8.55 -25.60
C LYS A 21 -16.12 -9.33 -24.46
N TYR A 22 -16.21 -8.87 -23.21
CA TYR A 22 -15.63 -9.53 -22.02
C TYR A 22 -16.45 -10.73 -21.52
N LYS A 23 -17.77 -10.77 -21.77
CA LYS A 23 -18.61 -11.96 -21.55
C LYS A 23 -18.42 -13.04 -22.63
N LYS A 24 -17.95 -12.68 -23.83
CA LYS A 24 -17.70 -13.61 -24.96
C LYS A 24 -16.23 -13.96 -25.19
N ALA A 25 -15.30 -13.14 -24.71
CA ALA A 25 -13.87 -13.38 -24.83
C ALA A 25 -13.44 -14.44 -23.81
N ILE A 26 -12.80 -15.49 -24.33
CA ILE A 26 -12.37 -16.64 -23.55
C ILE A 26 -11.27 -16.28 -22.54
N ASN A 27 -10.51 -15.18 -22.75
CA ASN A 27 -9.49 -14.74 -21.81
C ASN A 27 -8.99 -13.28 -22.01
N PRO A 28 -9.80 -12.26 -21.77
CA PRO A 28 -9.33 -10.87 -21.77
C PRO A 28 -8.53 -10.58 -20.50
N ASN A 29 -7.27 -10.15 -20.62
CA ASN A 29 -6.45 -9.76 -19.47
C ASN A 29 -6.87 -8.37 -18.95
N ARG A 30 -8.02 -8.33 -18.27
CA ARG A 30 -8.70 -7.12 -17.76
C ARG A 30 -7.77 -6.24 -16.93
N VAL A 31 -6.93 -6.86 -16.10
CA VAL A 31 -5.96 -6.15 -15.26
C VAL A 31 -4.86 -5.52 -16.10
N GLU A 32 -4.34 -6.20 -17.12
CA GLU A 32 -3.30 -5.63 -18.00
C GLU A 32 -3.82 -4.42 -18.78
N GLU A 33 -5.07 -4.45 -19.26
CA GLU A 33 -5.70 -3.28 -19.89
C GLU A 33 -5.86 -2.11 -18.90
N ALA A 34 -6.31 -2.37 -17.68
CA ALA A 34 -6.39 -1.33 -16.64
C ALA A 34 -5.02 -0.72 -16.32
N ILE A 35 -3.96 -1.54 -16.29
CA ILE A 35 -2.60 -1.07 -16.08
C ILE A 35 -2.13 -0.20 -17.25
N LEU A 36 -2.40 -0.58 -18.50
CA LEU A 36 -2.02 0.21 -19.67
C LEU A 36 -2.67 1.60 -19.65
N ILE A 37 -3.95 1.68 -19.26
CA ILE A 37 -4.65 2.96 -19.08
C ILE A 37 -4.00 3.79 -17.97
N PHE A 38 -3.67 3.17 -16.83
CA PHE A 38 -2.95 3.86 -15.77
C PHE A 38 -1.59 4.40 -16.25
N LEU A 39 -0.80 3.57 -16.95
CA LEU A 39 0.53 3.97 -17.41
C LEU A 39 0.45 5.13 -18.38
N ASP A 40 -0.54 5.13 -19.28
CA ASP A 40 -0.77 6.24 -20.20
C ASP A 40 -1.17 7.52 -19.45
N TRP A 41 -2.14 7.42 -18.54
CA TRP A 41 -2.57 8.51 -17.68
C TRP A 41 -1.43 9.09 -16.83
N ALA A 42 -0.49 8.26 -16.38
CA ALA A 42 0.60 8.66 -15.50
C ALA A 42 1.76 9.40 -16.21
N LYS A 43 1.89 9.30 -17.55
CA LYS A 43 3.04 9.85 -18.31
C LYS A 43 3.25 11.34 -18.10
N ASP A 44 2.16 12.11 -18.07
CA ASP A 44 2.19 13.58 -17.99
C ASP A 44 1.92 14.11 -16.58
N LYS A 45 1.97 13.24 -15.57
CA LYS A 45 1.64 13.57 -14.19
C LYS A 45 2.89 13.81 -13.37
N TYR A 46 2.90 14.89 -12.58
CA TYR A 46 3.89 15.08 -11.54
C TYR A 46 3.54 14.23 -10.32
N GLY A 47 4.09 13.01 -10.27
CA GLY A 47 3.72 11.97 -9.32
C GLY A 47 3.90 12.28 -7.82
N TRP A 48 4.53 13.39 -7.43
CA TRP A 48 4.72 13.73 -6.01
C TRP A 48 3.70 14.73 -5.44
N LYS A 49 2.65 15.07 -6.22
CA LYS A 49 1.51 15.85 -5.76
C LYS A 49 0.46 14.94 -5.12
N LYS A 50 -0.07 15.34 -3.95
CA LYS A 50 -1.07 14.57 -3.19
C LYS A 50 -2.34 14.32 -4.00
N GLU A 51 -2.72 15.28 -4.84
CA GLU A 51 -3.88 15.19 -5.73
C GLU A 51 -3.70 14.04 -6.73
N VAL A 52 -2.48 13.83 -7.24
CA VAL A 52 -2.17 12.77 -8.20
C VAL A 52 -2.28 11.38 -7.55
N TRP A 53 -1.90 11.24 -6.28
CA TRP A 53 -2.07 9.97 -5.55
C TRP A 53 -3.54 9.60 -5.39
N GLU A 54 -4.36 10.60 -5.07
CA GLU A 54 -5.81 10.43 -4.94
C GLU A 54 -6.47 10.11 -6.29
N GLU A 55 -6.03 10.76 -7.38
CA GLU A 55 -6.48 10.45 -8.74
C GLU A 55 -6.09 9.03 -9.15
N ALA A 56 -4.85 8.60 -8.90
CA ALA A 56 -4.38 7.24 -9.20
C ALA A 56 -5.20 6.18 -8.46
N PHE A 57 -5.49 6.41 -7.18
CA PHE A 57 -6.34 5.53 -6.38
C PHE A 57 -7.76 5.44 -6.93
N LYS A 58 -8.39 6.59 -7.25
CA LYS A 58 -9.74 6.62 -7.83
C LYS A 58 -9.81 5.94 -9.20
N LEU A 59 -8.79 6.16 -10.04
CA LEU A 59 -8.67 5.48 -11.32
C LEU A 59 -8.64 3.96 -11.14
N GLY A 60 -7.87 3.46 -10.16
CA GLY A 60 -7.85 2.03 -9.82
C GLY A 60 -9.24 1.49 -9.47
N MET A 61 -9.96 2.16 -8.57
CA MET A 61 -11.32 1.74 -8.19
C MET A 61 -12.27 1.72 -9.39
N GLU A 62 -12.20 2.74 -10.24
CA GLU A 62 -13.11 2.88 -11.38
C GLU A 62 -12.85 1.84 -12.47
N LEU A 63 -11.58 1.56 -12.79
CA LEU A 63 -11.21 0.51 -13.75
C LEU A 63 -11.52 -0.89 -13.21
N ALA A 64 -11.39 -1.12 -11.90
CA ALA A 64 -11.83 -2.37 -11.29
C ALA A 64 -13.32 -2.65 -11.53
N SER A 65 -14.15 -1.62 -11.37
CA SER A 65 -15.59 -1.71 -11.64
C SER A 65 -15.90 -1.83 -13.14
N GLU A 66 -15.27 -1.01 -13.99
CA GLU A 66 -15.60 -0.93 -15.42
C GLU A 66 -15.19 -2.21 -16.17
N PHE A 67 -14.05 -2.80 -15.80
CA PHE A 67 -13.57 -4.05 -16.41
C PHE A 67 -14.00 -5.31 -15.67
N TYR A 68 -14.79 -5.20 -14.59
CA TYR A 68 -15.21 -6.33 -13.76
C TYR A 68 -14.01 -7.18 -13.30
N ILE A 69 -12.99 -6.50 -12.76
CA ILE A 69 -11.78 -7.13 -12.24
C ILE A 69 -12.13 -7.92 -10.99
N SER A 70 -11.68 -9.17 -10.94
CA SER A 70 -11.79 -10.04 -9.77
C SER A 70 -10.49 -10.02 -8.95
N ILE A 71 -10.53 -10.54 -7.72
CA ILE A 71 -9.33 -10.61 -6.88
C ILE A 71 -8.30 -11.58 -7.46
N GLU A 72 -8.74 -12.60 -8.20
CA GLU A 72 -7.90 -13.59 -8.86
C GLU A 72 -7.09 -12.96 -10.01
N ASP A 73 -7.65 -11.97 -10.71
CA ASP A 73 -6.96 -11.26 -11.78
C ASP A 73 -5.77 -10.43 -11.27
N ILE A 74 -5.83 -9.97 -10.01
CA ILE A 74 -4.80 -9.09 -9.40
C ILE A 74 -3.44 -9.78 -9.34
N ILE A 75 -3.40 -11.12 -9.35
CA ILE A 75 -2.15 -11.89 -9.35
C ILE A 75 -1.27 -11.51 -10.55
N LEU A 76 -1.88 -11.13 -11.69
CA LEU A 76 -1.18 -10.77 -12.92
C LEU A 76 -0.35 -9.48 -12.82
N ILE A 77 -0.60 -8.62 -11.83
CA ILE A 77 0.19 -7.42 -11.57
C ILE A 77 1.66 -7.77 -11.31
N GLN A 78 1.92 -8.97 -10.76
CA GLN A 78 3.26 -9.44 -10.40
C GLN A 78 4.13 -9.83 -11.61
N LYS A 79 3.54 -9.90 -12.82
CA LYS A 79 4.25 -10.30 -14.04
C LYS A 79 5.30 -9.27 -14.48
N TYR A 80 5.10 -8.01 -14.14
CA TYR A 80 5.99 -6.92 -14.56
C TYR A 80 6.44 -6.09 -13.36
N LYS A 81 7.55 -5.37 -13.54
CA LYS A 81 8.07 -4.45 -12.53
C LYS A 81 7.50 -3.06 -12.78
N TYR A 82 6.85 -2.51 -11.76
CA TYR A 82 6.32 -1.16 -11.75
C TYR A 82 6.95 -0.36 -10.62
N GLY A 83 6.78 0.96 -10.64
CA GLY A 83 7.37 1.84 -9.63
C GLY A 83 6.60 3.13 -9.44
N GLY A 84 7.19 4.06 -8.69
CA GLY A 84 6.59 5.36 -8.44
C GLY A 84 5.22 5.24 -7.80
N ILE A 85 4.23 5.99 -8.29
CA ILE A 85 2.88 6.07 -7.70
C ILE A 85 1.98 4.86 -8.00
N PHE A 86 2.48 3.81 -8.66
CA PHE A 86 1.67 2.65 -9.03
C PHE A 86 1.01 1.95 -7.84
N GLY A 87 1.62 1.99 -6.65
CA GLY A 87 1.03 1.42 -5.44
C GLY A 87 -0.30 2.08 -5.06
N PHE A 88 -0.49 3.37 -5.32
CA PHE A 88 -1.79 4.05 -5.12
C PHE A 88 -2.87 3.48 -6.05
N PHE A 89 -2.51 3.20 -7.30
CA PHE A 89 -3.41 2.60 -8.28
C PHE A 89 -3.79 1.17 -7.91
N ILE A 90 -2.82 0.31 -7.55
CA ILE A 90 -3.11 -1.05 -7.07
C ILE A 90 -4.02 -1.00 -5.84
N SER A 91 -3.77 -0.08 -4.90
CA SER A 91 -4.61 0.08 -3.72
C SER A 91 -6.05 0.42 -4.07
N GLY A 92 -6.26 1.20 -5.14
CA GLY A 92 -7.57 1.47 -5.71
C GLY A 92 -8.21 0.23 -6.33
N LEU A 93 -7.46 -0.51 -7.15
CA LEU A 93 -7.93 -1.74 -7.79
C LEU A 93 -8.48 -2.74 -6.76
N ILE A 94 -7.74 -2.97 -5.67
CA ILE A 94 -8.10 -3.97 -4.66
C ILE A 94 -9.09 -3.45 -3.60
N HIS A 95 -9.38 -2.14 -3.56
CA HIS A 95 -10.02 -1.48 -2.44
C HIS A 95 -11.36 -2.10 -2.04
N ASP A 96 -12.21 -2.39 -3.02
CA ASP A 96 -13.53 -3.02 -2.82
C ASP A 96 -13.51 -4.51 -3.13
N LEU A 97 -12.49 -5.01 -3.84
CA LEU A 97 -12.41 -6.40 -4.29
C LEU A 97 -11.96 -7.36 -3.19
N ILE A 98 -11.11 -6.90 -2.27
CA ILE A 98 -10.46 -7.80 -1.31
C ILE A 98 -11.44 -8.35 -0.27
N GLY A 99 -12.40 -7.55 0.20
CA GLY A 99 -13.34 -7.98 1.23
C GLY A 99 -12.63 -8.51 2.49
N ASP A 100 -13.00 -9.70 2.94
CA ASP A 100 -12.40 -10.46 4.04
C ASP A 100 -11.26 -11.40 3.60
N LYS A 101 -10.92 -11.41 2.31
CA LYS A 101 -9.96 -12.34 1.73
C LYS A 101 -8.52 -11.95 2.05
N LYS A 102 -7.64 -12.92 1.82
CA LYS A 102 -6.19 -12.74 1.83
C LYS A 102 -5.65 -12.67 0.41
N LEU A 103 -4.84 -11.65 0.11
CA LEU A 103 -4.16 -11.47 -1.16
C LEU A 103 -2.65 -11.44 -0.95
N ARG A 104 -1.90 -12.25 -1.71
CA ARG A 104 -0.45 -12.33 -1.63
C ARG A 104 0.19 -11.78 -2.91
N LEU A 105 1.04 -10.78 -2.79
CA LEU A 105 1.68 -10.11 -3.93
C LEU A 105 3.20 -10.00 -3.77
N ARG A 106 3.94 -10.25 -4.84
CA ARG A 106 5.35 -9.91 -4.99
C ARG A 106 5.46 -8.62 -5.79
N LEU A 107 5.94 -7.56 -5.14
CA LEU A 107 5.97 -6.21 -5.70
C LEU A 107 7.40 -5.67 -5.74
N SER A 108 7.71 -4.90 -6.78
CA SER A 108 8.93 -4.08 -6.82
C SER A 108 8.76 -2.79 -6.00
N SER A 109 9.84 -2.03 -5.85
CA SER A 109 9.80 -0.74 -5.13
C SER A 109 8.81 0.23 -5.76
N MET A 110 7.86 0.72 -4.95
CA MET A 110 6.83 1.65 -5.37
C MET A 110 6.25 2.38 -4.15
N SER A 111 5.39 3.37 -4.40
CA SER A 111 4.77 4.23 -3.39
C SER A 111 3.26 3.98 -3.30
N GLY A 112 2.74 3.96 -2.08
CA GLY A 112 1.31 4.05 -1.81
C GLY A 112 0.56 2.72 -1.81
N VAL A 113 1.25 1.58 -1.71
CA VAL A 113 0.59 0.27 -1.52
C VAL A 113 -0.17 0.28 -0.18
N GLY A 114 -1.39 -0.25 -0.15
CA GLY A 114 -2.25 -0.21 1.04
C GLY A 114 -2.84 1.17 1.35
N TYR A 115 -2.82 2.11 0.39
CA TYR A 115 -3.44 3.42 0.59
C TYR A 115 -4.94 3.27 0.87
N LYS A 116 -5.40 3.79 2.01
CA LYS A 116 -6.78 3.66 2.49
C LYS A 116 -7.29 2.22 2.58
N PHE A 117 -6.40 1.25 2.82
CA PHE A 117 -6.80 -0.14 3.01
C PHE A 117 -7.75 -0.27 4.21
N LYS A 118 -8.80 -1.09 4.08
CA LYS A 118 -9.93 -1.11 5.05
C LYS A 118 -10.34 -2.50 5.54
N THR A 119 -10.13 -3.55 4.77
CA THR A 119 -10.56 -4.92 5.11
C THR A 119 -9.62 -5.96 4.50
N GLY A 120 -9.68 -7.20 5.00
CA GLY A 120 -8.92 -8.33 4.47
C GLY A 120 -7.45 -8.32 4.90
N GLU A 121 -6.66 -9.20 4.28
CA GLU A 121 -5.23 -9.34 4.56
C GLU A 121 -4.40 -9.21 3.28
N LEU A 122 -3.45 -8.28 3.26
CA LEU A 122 -2.52 -8.08 2.15
C LEU A 122 -1.10 -8.49 2.59
N GLU A 123 -0.61 -9.58 2.01
CA GLU A 123 0.74 -10.09 2.28
C GLU A 123 1.66 -9.79 1.09
N ILE A 124 2.74 -9.04 1.35
CA ILE A 124 3.59 -8.46 0.31
C ILE A 124 5.01 -8.99 0.44
N PHE A 125 5.60 -9.41 -0.67
CA PHE A 125 7.01 -9.78 -0.80
C PHE A 125 7.70 -8.72 -1.65
N GLY A 126 8.67 -8.02 -1.06
CA GLY A 126 9.38 -6.97 -1.77
C GLY A 126 9.99 -5.96 -0.82
N ASP A 127 10.66 -4.97 -1.39
CA ASP A 127 11.43 -3.98 -0.65
C ASP A 127 11.13 -2.56 -1.14
N LYS A 128 11.47 -1.58 -0.29
CA LYS A 128 11.40 -0.14 -0.57
C LYS A 128 10.00 0.31 -0.96
N LEU A 129 9.00 -0.07 -0.16
CA LEU A 129 7.63 0.44 -0.29
C LEU A 129 7.46 1.73 0.50
N VAL A 130 7.35 2.86 -0.19
CA VAL A 130 7.18 4.19 0.44
C VAL A 130 5.68 4.45 0.65
N TYR A 131 5.29 5.12 1.73
CA TYR A 131 3.87 5.38 2.05
C TYR A 131 3.02 4.09 2.18
N LEU A 132 3.63 2.97 2.54
CA LEU A 132 2.91 1.72 2.76
C LEU A 132 1.87 1.91 3.88
N GLY A 133 0.60 1.57 3.60
CA GLY A 133 -0.48 1.71 4.58
C GLY A 133 -0.87 3.15 4.91
N LEU A 134 -0.54 4.12 4.04
CA LEU A 134 -0.95 5.52 4.22
C LEU A 134 -2.48 5.61 4.37
N LYS A 135 -2.94 6.21 5.46
CA LYS A 135 -4.37 6.34 5.81
C LYS A 135 -5.13 5.01 5.89
N MET A 136 -4.47 3.92 6.26
CA MET A 136 -5.14 2.64 6.50
C MET A 136 -6.21 2.78 7.59
N ARG A 137 -7.37 2.13 7.37
CA ARG A 137 -8.60 2.24 8.17
C ARG A 137 -9.12 0.87 8.62
N GLY A 138 -8.29 -0.16 8.57
CA GLY A 138 -8.68 -1.52 8.92
C GLY A 138 -7.94 -2.56 8.08
N GLY A 139 -8.28 -3.83 8.29
CA GLY A 139 -7.59 -4.97 7.70
C GLY A 139 -6.18 -5.17 8.26
N LYS A 140 -5.43 -6.05 7.60
CA LYS A 140 -4.06 -6.39 7.95
C LYS A 140 -3.13 -6.31 6.75
N ILE A 141 -1.97 -5.71 6.90
CA ILE A 141 -0.93 -5.71 5.87
C ILE A 141 0.35 -6.29 6.49
N ILE A 142 0.97 -7.24 5.79
CA ILE A 142 2.26 -7.85 6.17
C ILE A 142 3.26 -7.62 5.04
N LEU A 143 4.41 -7.03 5.35
CA LEU A 143 5.53 -6.89 4.41
C LEU A 143 6.68 -7.81 4.81
N HIS A 144 6.97 -8.79 3.96
CA HIS A 144 8.14 -9.66 4.01
C HIS A 144 9.34 -8.99 3.31
N GLY A 145 9.84 -7.91 3.91
CA GLY A 145 10.98 -7.14 3.41
C GLY A 145 11.07 -5.76 4.07
N ASN A 146 11.87 -4.88 3.47
CA ASN A 146 12.13 -3.54 4.01
C ASN A 146 11.16 -2.51 3.45
N ALA A 147 10.71 -1.57 4.27
CA ALA A 147 9.86 -0.48 3.86
C ALA A 147 10.62 0.85 3.71
N GLY A 148 10.02 1.77 2.95
CA GLY A 148 10.53 3.12 2.73
C GLY A 148 10.14 4.11 3.84
N ASN A 149 10.05 5.38 3.47
CA ASN A 149 9.59 6.44 4.36
C ASN A 149 8.06 6.42 4.52
N TYR A 150 7.55 7.02 5.60
CA TYR A 150 6.13 7.30 5.82
C TYR A 150 5.22 6.06 5.89
N VAL A 151 5.74 4.93 6.35
CA VAL A 151 4.95 3.72 6.61
C VAL A 151 3.90 4.00 7.68
N GLY A 152 2.65 3.59 7.46
CA GLY A 152 1.56 3.79 8.42
C GLY A 152 1.22 5.25 8.69
N ARG A 153 1.66 6.19 7.83
CA ARG A 153 1.34 7.61 8.00
C ARG A 153 -0.18 7.81 8.01
N GLU A 154 -0.68 8.62 8.94
CA GLU A 154 -2.11 8.93 9.09
C GLU A 154 -3.00 7.67 9.24
N MET A 155 -2.45 6.53 9.66
CA MET A 155 -3.21 5.30 9.90
C MET A 155 -4.23 5.51 11.04
N GLU A 156 -5.46 5.06 10.81
CA GLU A 156 -6.61 5.23 11.70
C GLU A 156 -6.95 3.92 12.42
N GLU A 157 -6.91 2.79 11.72
CA GLU A 157 -7.22 1.46 12.27
C GLU A 157 -6.45 0.35 11.52
N GLY A 158 -6.54 -0.89 12.01
CA GLY A 158 -5.96 -2.09 11.41
C GLY A 158 -4.58 -2.46 11.96
N GLU A 159 -3.93 -3.44 11.32
CA GLU A 159 -2.60 -3.94 11.73
C GLU A 159 -1.62 -3.93 10.54
N LEU A 160 -0.50 -3.25 10.69
CA LEU A 160 0.58 -3.17 9.70
C LEU A 160 1.86 -3.77 10.28
N ILE A 161 2.32 -4.89 9.71
CA ILE A 161 3.50 -5.64 10.16
C ILE A 161 4.59 -5.55 9.10
N ILE A 162 5.77 -5.07 9.49
CA ILE A 162 6.97 -5.02 8.66
C ILE A 162 8.00 -5.98 9.23
N GLU A 163 8.43 -6.96 8.44
CA GLU A 163 9.43 -7.93 8.89
C GLU A 163 10.87 -7.42 8.80
N GLY A 164 11.14 -6.46 7.91
CA GLY A 164 12.44 -5.84 7.77
C GLY A 164 12.55 -4.47 8.43
N ASP A 165 13.47 -3.66 7.92
CA ASP A 165 13.72 -2.29 8.35
C ASP A 165 12.73 -1.31 7.73
N VAL A 166 12.49 -0.20 8.44
CA VAL A 166 11.72 0.95 7.97
C VAL A 166 12.60 2.19 7.99
N ARG A 167 12.44 3.07 7.00
CA ARG A 167 13.13 4.36 6.99
C ARG A 167 12.43 5.37 7.90
N ASN A 168 12.42 6.65 7.53
CA ASN A 168 12.02 7.74 8.40
C ASN A 168 10.49 7.94 8.39
N TRP A 169 9.98 8.62 9.42
CA TRP A 169 8.59 9.04 9.57
C TRP A 169 7.57 7.90 9.59
N ALA A 170 7.98 6.71 10.05
CA ALA A 170 7.04 5.62 10.30
C ALA A 170 6.03 6.03 11.38
N GLY A 171 4.74 5.75 11.17
CA GLY A 171 3.64 6.14 12.07
C GLY A 171 3.39 7.65 12.16
N TYR A 172 3.90 8.47 11.21
CA TYR A 172 3.73 9.92 11.29
C TYR A 172 2.25 10.31 11.21
N GLY A 173 1.74 11.05 12.19
CA GLY A 173 0.34 11.44 12.26
C GLY A 173 -0.63 10.27 12.46
N MET A 174 -0.15 9.11 12.93
CA MET A 174 -1.00 7.95 13.22
C MET A 174 -2.02 8.29 14.30
N LYS A 175 -3.29 7.90 14.07
CA LYS A 175 -4.43 8.20 14.94
C LYS A 175 -4.96 6.97 15.68
N GLY A 176 -4.67 5.78 15.16
CA GLY A 176 -5.08 4.50 15.74
C GLY A 176 -4.50 3.31 14.96
N GLY A 177 -4.90 2.11 15.34
CA GLY A 177 -4.36 0.86 14.80
C GLY A 177 -3.02 0.45 15.43
N LYS A 178 -2.37 -0.54 14.80
CA LYS A 178 -1.12 -1.13 15.28
C LYS A 178 -0.08 -1.23 14.17
N LEU A 179 1.11 -0.69 14.42
CA LEU A 179 2.29 -0.80 13.56
C LEU A 179 3.37 -1.61 14.26
N VAL A 180 3.76 -2.75 13.69
CA VAL A 180 4.84 -3.60 14.20
C VAL A 180 6.00 -3.60 13.22
N ILE A 181 7.20 -3.28 13.69
CA ILE A 181 8.43 -3.27 12.92
C ILE A 181 9.40 -4.26 13.57
N LYS A 182 9.70 -5.37 12.89
CA LYS A 182 10.62 -6.39 13.41
C LYS A 182 12.09 -5.97 13.28
N GLY A 183 12.43 -5.17 12.26
CA GLY A 183 13.76 -4.59 12.09
C GLY A 183 13.91 -3.24 12.78
N ASN A 184 14.79 -2.41 12.22
CA ASN A 184 15.07 -1.06 12.69
C ASN A 184 14.07 -0.04 12.12
N ALA A 185 13.88 1.06 12.83
CA ALA A 185 13.14 2.22 12.34
C ALA A 185 14.07 3.44 12.26
N GLY A 186 13.86 4.28 11.24
CA GLY A 186 14.61 5.52 11.07
C GLY A 186 14.15 6.64 12.01
N ASN A 187 14.45 7.86 11.59
CA ASN A 187 14.17 9.09 12.34
C ASN A 187 12.66 9.41 12.36
N VAL A 188 12.22 10.14 13.39
CA VAL A 188 10.86 10.67 13.53
C VAL A 188 9.79 9.57 13.59
N LEU A 189 10.11 8.46 14.26
CA LEU A 189 9.15 7.38 14.51
C LEU A 189 7.99 7.89 15.38
N GLY A 190 6.75 7.74 14.91
CA GLY A 190 5.55 8.18 15.63
C GLY A 190 5.42 9.70 15.75
N GLY A 191 6.10 10.48 14.91
CA GLY A 191 5.98 11.93 14.95
C GLY A 191 4.54 12.40 14.68
N LYS A 192 4.04 13.37 15.45
CA LYS A 192 2.66 13.88 15.40
C LYS A 192 1.58 12.83 15.61
N MET A 193 1.91 11.66 16.17
CA MET A 193 0.94 10.62 16.49
C MET A 193 -0.10 11.13 17.49
N GLU A 194 -1.37 10.87 17.23
CA GLU A 194 -2.51 11.23 18.07
C GLU A 194 -3.08 10.00 18.81
N GLY A 195 -2.81 8.78 18.32
CA GLY A 195 -3.27 7.53 18.93
C GLY A 195 -2.75 6.29 18.20
N GLY A 196 -3.00 5.10 18.77
CA GLY A 196 -2.54 3.80 18.25
C GLY A 196 -1.34 3.21 19.01
N GLU A 197 -0.80 2.12 18.49
CA GLU A 197 0.39 1.45 19.04
C GLU A 197 1.46 1.22 17.98
N ILE A 198 2.71 1.57 18.30
CA ILE A 198 3.90 1.27 17.48
C ILE A 198 4.84 0.39 18.31
N VAL A 199 5.25 -0.76 17.77
CA VAL A 199 6.22 -1.67 18.39
C VAL A 199 7.42 -1.87 17.47
N VAL A 200 8.63 -1.62 17.96
CA VAL A 200 9.88 -1.83 17.22
C VAL A 200 10.77 -2.82 17.97
N TYR A 201 11.22 -3.87 17.26
CA TYR A 201 12.14 -4.88 17.81
C TYR A 201 13.62 -4.61 17.50
N GLY A 202 13.93 -3.75 16.54
CA GLY A 202 15.29 -3.27 16.31
C GLY A 202 15.60 -1.98 17.05
N SER A 203 16.55 -1.22 16.50
CA SER A 203 16.93 0.12 16.94
C SER A 203 16.08 1.20 16.27
N ILE A 204 16.07 2.38 16.88
CA ILE A 204 15.40 3.57 16.33
C ILE A 204 16.40 4.68 16.05
N GLY A 205 16.05 5.57 15.12
CA GLY A 205 16.76 6.84 14.91
C GLY A 205 16.33 7.94 15.89
N ASP A 206 16.65 9.18 15.53
CA ASP A 206 16.39 10.36 16.35
C ASP A 206 14.91 10.82 16.30
N TRP A 207 14.53 11.68 17.25
CA TRP A 207 13.21 12.35 17.32
C TRP A 207 12.01 11.40 17.46
N LEU A 208 12.15 10.38 18.32
CA LEU A 208 11.05 9.50 18.71
C LEU A 208 9.86 10.32 19.24
N GLY A 209 8.69 10.14 18.63
CA GLY A 209 7.44 10.76 19.08
C GLY A 209 7.44 12.30 18.98
N GLU A 210 8.23 12.90 18.09
CA GLU A 210 8.26 14.36 17.90
C GLU A 210 6.84 14.92 17.68
N ASP A 211 6.41 15.88 18.50
CA ASP A 211 5.06 16.46 18.48
C ASP A 211 3.89 15.46 18.68
N ALA A 212 4.15 14.26 19.23
CA ALA A 212 3.09 13.30 19.52
C ALA A 212 2.14 13.84 20.62
N LYS A 213 0.84 13.64 20.40
CA LYS A 213 -0.25 14.05 21.29
C LYS A 213 -0.94 12.86 21.97
N GLY A 214 -0.65 11.64 21.52
CA GLY A 214 -1.21 10.42 22.10
C GLY A 214 -0.66 9.14 21.45
N GLY A 215 -1.12 7.99 21.93
CA GLY A 215 -0.66 6.67 21.50
C GLY A 215 0.44 6.08 22.37
N LYS A 216 0.89 4.87 22.00
CA LYS A 216 1.95 4.13 22.69
C LYS A 216 3.04 3.74 21.70
N ILE A 217 4.30 4.01 22.04
CA ILE A 217 5.46 3.53 21.28
C ILE A 217 6.32 2.68 22.20
N GLU A 218 6.59 1.44 21.79
CA GLU A 218 7.41 0.48 22.53
C GLU A 218 8.61 0.07 21.68
N VAL A 219 9.82 0.33 22.18
CA VAL A 219 11.07 -0.11 21.55
C VAL A 219 11.66 -1.20 22.43
N LYS A 220 11.64 -2.43 21.92
CA LYS A 220 12.12 -3.60 22.68
C LYS A 220 13.63 -3.77 22.61
N GLY A 221 14.26 -3.18 21.59
CA GLY A 221 15.67 -3.44 21.28
C GLY A 221 15.87 -4.89 20.83
N TRP A 222 17.10 -5.20 20.41
CA TRP A 222 17.43 -6.51 19.88
C TRP A 222 17.33 -7.55 21.00
N ASN A 223 16.24 -8.32 21.02
CA ASN A 223 16.17 -9.54 21.80
C ASN A 223 17.11 -10.54 21.13
N VAL A 224 18.24 -10.82 21.78
CA VAL A 224 19.02 -12.02 21.49
C VAL A 224 18.11 -13.18 21.88
N ASP A 225 17.68 -13.99 20.92
CA ASP A 225 16.95 -15.21 21.24
C ASP A 225 17.79 -16.04 22.23
N GLU A 226 17.29 -16.27 23.45
CA GLU A 226 17.91 -17.12 24.47
C GLU A 226 18.09 -18.60 24.00
N ASN A 227 17.61 -18.93 22.80
CA ASN A 227 17.73 -20.24 22.17
C ASN A 227 18.87 -20.36 21.13
N GLN A 228 19.73 -19.35 20.97
CA GLN A 228 21.06 -19.59 20.39
C GLN A 228 22.02 -20.07 21.48
N THR A 229 21.79 -21.29 21.97
CA THR A 229 22.85 -22.06 22.63
C THR A 229 24.05 -22.11 21.69
N LEU A 230 25.14 -21.49 22.13
CA LEU A 230 26.47 -21.64 21.58
C LEU A 230 26.75 -23.15 21.47
N GLY A 231 26.79 -23.66 20.24
CA GLY A 231 27.40 -24.94 19.96
C GLY A 231 28.89 -24.81 20.25
N ASN A 232 29.37 -25.69 21.15
CA ASN A 232 30.75 -25.82 21.61
C ASN A 232 31.80 -25.81 20.49
#